data_AF-A0A6B3B6H3-F1
#
_entry.id   AF-A0A6B3B6H3-F1
#
_cell.length_a   1.000
_cell.length_b   1.000
_cell.length_c   1.000
_cell.angle_alpha   90.00
_cell.angle_beta   90.00
_cell.angle_gamma   90.00
#
_symmetry.space_group_name_H-M   'P 1'
#
loop_
_entity.id
_entity.type
_entity.pdbx_description
1 polymer ?
#
loop_
_entity_poly.entity_id
_entity_poly.type
_entity_poly.pdbx_seq_one_letter_code
_entity_poly.pdbx_strand_id
1 'polypeptide(L)'
;MHVLILGGTTEARRLAELLVAGLPAGSRVTSSLAGRVARPKLPPGEVRVGGFGGAEGLAEWLRSHRVHALIDATHPFAGTITFNAATAAAAAHVPLLMLRRPGWVPGAGDDWHPVGSLAEAAGALPALGRRVFLTTGRMGLAAFAGLDGLWFLMRSVDAPEPPYPARMETLLDRGPFTLEGERELIRRHRVDVLVTKDSGGAATAPKLTAAREAGIPVVVVRRPPVPEGGAVAGSPEEALAWLTDQPSG
;
A
#
# COMPACT_ATOMS: atom_id res chain seq x y z
N MET A 1 -14.87 -23.55 -5.09
CA MET A 1 -13.68 -22.73 -5.46
C MET A 1 -13.01 -22.19 -4.19
N HIS A 2 -11.69 -22.01 -4.20
CA HIS A 2 -10.93 -21.38 -3.10
C HIS A 2 -10.07 -20.23 -3.64
N VAL A 3 -10.31 -19.00 -3.15
CA VAL A 3 -9.55 -17.79 -3.53
C VAL A 3 -8.68 -17.35 -2.35
N LEU A 4 -7.38 -17.16 -2.61
CA LEU A 4 -6.46 -16.53 -1.66
C LEU A 4 -6.28 -15.05 -2.04
N ILE A 5 -6.55 -14.15 -1.10
CA ILE A 5 -6.30 -12.71 -1.25
C ILE A 5 -5.10 -12.34 -0.38
N LEU A 6 -4.00 -11.90 -0.98
CA LEU A 6 -2.92 -11.24 -0.25
C LEU A 6 -3.34 -9.80 0.04
N GLY A 7 -3.57 -9.48 1.31
CA GLY A 7 -4.34 -8.30 1.70
C GLY A 7 -3.56 -7.24 2.49
N GLY A 8 -4.33 -6.35 3.12
CA GLY A 8 -3.81 -5.21 3.90
C GLY A 8 -4.16 -3.84 3.30
N THR A 9 -4.96 -3.80 2.24
CA THR A 9 -5.47 -2.58 1.60
C THR A 9 -6.99 -2.50 1.73
N THR A 10 -7.54 -1.30 1.48
CA THR A 10 -9.00 -1.11 1.42
C THR A 10 -9.61 -1.92 0.27
N GLU A 11 -8.90 -2.01 -0.86
CA GLU A 11 -9.33 -2.76 -2.04
C GLU A 11 -9.38 -4.27 -1.76
N ALA A 12 -8.38 -4.82 -1.05
CA ALA A 12 -8.39 -6.22 -0.62
C ALA A 12 -9.60 -6.55 0.26
N ARG A 13 -9.92 -5.65 1.20
CA ARG A 13 -11.08 -5.81 2.07
C ARG A 13 -12.38 -5.78 1.27
N ARG A 14 -12.52 -4.78 0.38
CA ARG A 14 -13.70 -4.65 -0.47
C ARG A 14 -13.89 -5.87 -1.37
N LEU A 15 -12.81 -6.39 -1.94
CA LEU A 15 -12.83 -7.61 -2.74
C LEU A 15 -13.27 -8.82 -1.91
N ALA A 16 -12.77 -8.98 -0.68
CA ALA A 16 -13.22 -10.05 0.21
C ALA A 16 -14.73 -9.96 0.51
N GLU A 17 -15.26 -8.75 0.75
CA GLU A 17 -16.69 -8.50 0.93
C GLU A 17 -17.51 -8.92 -0.31
N LEU A 18 -17.05 -8.52 -1.50
CA LEU A 18 -17.69 -8.89 -2.77
C LEU A 18 -17.68 -10.41 -3.00
N LEU A 19 -16.55 -11.08 -2.75
CA LEU A 19 -16.42 -12.51 -2.98
C LEU A 19 -17.20 -13.35 -1.98
N VAL A 20 -17.21 -12.99 -0.70
CA VAL A 20 -18.00 -13.71 0.31
C VAL A 20 -19.49 -13.58 0.03
N ALA A 21 -19.95 -12.43 -0.47
CA ALA A 21 -21.34 -12.22 -0.81
C ALA A 21 -21.74 -12.83 -2.17
N GLY A 22 -20.81 -12.89 -3.13
CA GLY A 22 -21.11 -13.26 -4.53
C GLY A 22 -20.75 -14.68 -4.93
N LEU A 23 -19.87 -15.37 -4.21
CA LEU A 23 -19.46 -16.73 -4.59
C LEU A 23 -20.49 -17.80 -4.20
N PRO A 24 -20.62 -18.89 -4.98
CA PRO A 24 -21.51 -20.00 -4.65
C PRO A 24 -21.21 -20.63 -3.29
N ALA A 25 -22.25 -21.17 -2.66
CA ALA A 25 -22.14 -21.93 -1.42
C ALA A 25 -21.05 -23.02 -1.52
N GLY A 26 -20.25 -23.18 -0.46
CA GLY A 26 -19.10 -24.09 -0.45
C GLY A 26 -17.81 -23.50 -1.03
N SER A 27 -17.83 -22.26 -1.54
CA SER A 27 -16.61 -21.54 -1.88
C SER A 27 -15.90 -21.01 -0.63
N ARG A 28 -14.58 -20.90 -0.70
CA ARG A 28 -13.72 -20.39 0.38
C ARG A 28 -13.00 -19.14 -0.08
N VAL A 29 -12.98 -18.12 0.78
CA VAL A 29 -12.20 -16.89 0.59
C VAL A 29 -11.30 -16.74 1.79
N THR A 30 -9.98 -16.82 1.57
CA THR A 30 -8.99 -16.63 2.62
C THR A 30 -8.22 -15.33 2.37
N SER A 31 -8.27 -14.41 3.33
CA SER A 31 -7.43 -13.22 3.34
C SER A 31 -6.14 -13.47 4.13
N SER A 32 -4.99 -13.16 3.53
CA SER A 32 -3.69 -13.26 4.18
C SER A 32 -3.14 -11.89 4.54
N LEU A 33 -2.91 -11.67 5.85
CA LEU A 33 -2.38 -10.43 6.39
C LEU A 33 -0.94 -10.63 6.89
N ALA A 34 -0.09 -9.64 6.66
CA ALA A 34 1.32 -9.71 7.08
C ALA A 34 1.53 -9.61 8.61
N GLY A 35 0.50 -9.27 9.39
CA GLY A 35 0.61 -9.09 10.84
C GLY A 35 1.37 -7.82 11.25
N ARG A 36 1.54 -6.85 10.34
CA ARG A 36 2.31 -5.62 10.57
C ARG A 36 1.59 -4.56 11.41
N VAL A 37 0.29 -4.73 11.62
CA VAL A 37 -0.55 -3.84 12.42
C VAL A 37 -0.99 -4.61 13.65
N ALA A 38 -0.81 -4.04 14.84
CA ALA A 38 -1.10 -4.73 16.11
C ALA A 38 -2.57 -5.14 16.25
N ARG A 39 -3.49 -4.33 15.71
CA ARG A 39 -4.94 -4.57 15.73
C ARG A 39 -5.57 -4.27 14.36
N PRO A 40 -5.47 -5.19 13.39
CA PRO A 40 -6.06 -5.00 12.08
C PRO A 40 -7.58 -5.22 12.12
N LYS A 41 -8.34 -4.45 11.34
CA LYS A 41 -9.76 -4.76 11.09
C LYS A 41 -9.82 -5.95 10.16
N LEU A 42 -10.34 -7.08 10.62
CA LEU A 42 -10.38 -8.32 9.84
C LEU A 42 -11.44 -8.22 8.71
N PRO A 43 -11.12 -8.64 7.48
CA PRO A 43 -12.10 -8.78 6.40
C PRO A 43 -13.04 -9.96 6.68
N PRO A 44 -14.20 -10.04 6.00
CA PRO A 44 -15.06 -11.22 6.07
C PRO A 44 -14.37 -12.44 5.43
N GLY A 45 -14.88 -13.64 5.74
CA GLY A 45 -14.29 -14.90 5.31
C GLY A 45 -13.20 -15.41 6.25
N GLU A 46 -12.39 -16.33 5.76
CA GLU A 46 -11.27 -16.88 6.52
C GLU A 46 -10.09 -15.89 6.52
N VAL A 47 -9.36 -15.81 7.63
CA VAL A 47 -8.19 -14.93 7.74
C VAL A 47 -6.99 -15.70 8.28
N ARG A 48 -5.84 -15.57 7.63
CA ARG A 48 -4.53 -15.97 8.16
C ARG A 48 -3.64 -14.78 8.40
N VAL A 49 -2.76 -14.89 9.40
CA VAL A 49 -1.78 -13.86 9.74
C VAL A 49 -0.38 -14.49 9.78
N GLY A 50 0.60 -13.82 9.17
CA GLY A 50 2.01 -14.22 9.19
C GLY A 50 2.61 -14.42 7.80
N GLY A 51 3.92 -14.64 7.72
CA GLY A 51 4.60 -14.91 6.44
C GLY A 51 4.29 -16.30 5.88
N PHE A 52 4.65 -16.54 4.62
CA PHE A 52 4.59 -17.86 3.99
C PHE A 52 5.94 -18.57 3.91
N GLY A 53 7.04 -17.94 4.37
CA GLY A 53 8.39 -18.50 4.19
C GLY A 53 8.97 -18.28 2.78
N GLY A 54 8.64 -17.16 2.12
CA GLY A 54 9.11 -16.86 0.77
C GLY A 54 8.18 -17.37 -0.33
N ALA A 55 8.67 -17.40 -1.57
CA ALA A 55 7.90 -17.87 -2.73
C ALA A 55 7.62 -19.39 -2.66
N GLU A 56 8.60 -20.19 -2.24
CA GLU A 56 8.46 -21.65 -2.14
C GLU A 56 7.38 -22.05 -1.15
N GLY A 57 7.42 -21.50 0.08
CA GLY A 57 6.41 -21.79 1.08
C GLY A 57 5.01 -21.24 0.71
N LEU A 58 4.94 -20.15 -0.07
CA LEU A 58 3.66 -19.73 -0.66
C LEU A 58 3.17 -20.73 -1.69
N ALA A 59 4.03 -21.26 -2.58
CA ALA A 59 3.65 -22.26 -3.58
C ALA A 59 3.17 -23.56 -2.93
N GLU A 60 3.84 -24.02 -1.87
CA GLU A 60 3.40 -25.17 -1.08
C GLU A 60 2.03 -24.92 -0.41
N TRP A 61 1.83 -23.73 0.13
CA TRP A 61 0.54 -23.35 0.72
C TRP A 61 -0.59 -23.37 -0.32
N LEU A 62 -0.35 -22.80 -1.50
CA LEU A 62 -1.31 -22.79 -2.62
C LEU A 62 -1.75 -24.22 -2.99
N ARG A 63 -0.79 -25.16 -3.10
CA ARG A 63 -1.07 -26.56 -3.45
C ARG A 63 -1.81 -27.30 -2.33
N SER A 64 -1.29 -27.22 -1.10
CA SER A 64 -1.86 -27.93 0.05
C SER A 64 -3.29 -27.49 0.38
N HIS A 65 -3.61 -26.22 0.11
CA HIS A 65 -4.94 -25.65 0.33
C HIS A 65 -5.82 -25.64 -0.92
N ARG A 66 -5.34 -26.22 -2.04
CA ARG A 66 -6.05 -26.30 -3.33
C ARG A 66 -6.62 -24.94 -3.75
N VAL A 67 -5.77 -23.93 -3.73
CA VAL A 67 -6.16 -22.56 -4.14
C VAL A 67 -6.39 -22.56 -5.64
N HIS A 68 -7.53 -22.04 -6.06
CA HIS A 68 -7.94 -21.96 -7.46
C HIS A 68 -7.50 -20.63 -8.10
N ALA A 69 -7.41 -19.56 -7.31
CA ALA A 69 -6.92 -18.26 -7.77
C ALA A 69 -6.20 -17.52 -6.64
N LEU A 70 -5.09 -16.88 -7.00
CA LEU A 70 -4.35 -15.97 -6.14
C LEU A 70 -4.61 -14.54 -6.57
N ILE A 71 -5.05 -13.69 -5.64
CA ILE A 71 -5.19 -12.26 -5.87
C ILE A 71 -4.21 -11.52 -5.00
N ASP A 72 -3.22 -10.89 -5.61
CA ASP A 72 -2.36 -9.94 -4.92
C ASP A 72 -3.05 -8.57 -4.87
N ALA A 73 -3.69 -8.29 -3.73
CA ALA A 73 -4.28 -7.00 -3.40
C ALA A 73 -3.48 -6.27 -2.31
N THR A 74 -2.18 -6.55 -2.20
CA THR A 74 -1.29 -5.89 -1.24
C THR A 74 -1.01 -4.43 -1.64
N HIS A 75 -0.42 -3.66 -0.72
CA HIS A 75 -0.05 -2.28 -1.01
C HIS A 75 0.91 -2.20 -2.20
N PRO A 76 0.84 -1.21 -3.12
CA PRO A 76 1.72 -1.13 -4.30
C PRO A 76 3.23 -1.12 -3.99
N PHE A 77 3.61 -0.80 -2.75
CA PHE A 77 5.00 -0.80 -2.26
C PHE A 77 5.40 -2.09 -1.55
N ALA A 78 4.54 -3.12 -1.54
CA ALA A 78 4.81 -4.42 -0.92
C ALA A 78 5.57 -5.36 -1.87
N GLY A 79 6.65 -4.86 -2.50
CA GLY A 79 7.33 -5.53 -3.62
C GLY A 79 7.76 -6.97 -3.35
N THR A 80 8.28 -7.28 -2.16
CA THR A 80 8.71 -8.64 -1.81
C THR A 80 7.58 -9.67 -1.90
N ILE A 81 6.41 -9.37 -1.33
CA ILE A 81 5.29 -10.32 -1.36
C ILE A 81 4.67 -10.39 -2.76
N THR A 82 4.65 -9.28 -3.51
CA THR A 82 4.23 -9.28 -4.91
C THR A 82 5.13 -10.17 -5.79
N PHE A 83 6.44 -10.08 -5.63
CA PHE A 83 7.39 -10.94 -6.34
C PHE A 83 7.22 -12.42 -5.94
N ASN A 84 7.07 -12.68 -4.63
CA ASN A 84 6.81 -14.03 -4.13
C ASN A 84 5.49 -14.59 -4.68
N ALA A 85 4.44 -13.77 -4.79
CA ALA A 85 3.15 -14.16 -5.35
C ALA A 85 3.26 -14.57 -6.82
N ALA A 86 3.93 -13.77 -7.65
CA ALA A 86 4.19 -14.10 -9.05
C ALA A 86 4.96 -15.42 -9.21
N THR A 87 6.06 -15.55 -8.46
CA THR A 87 6.90 -16.76 -8.49
C THR A 87 6.13 -18.01 -8.02
N ALA A 88 5.37 -17.88 -6.92
CA ALA A 88 4.62 -18.98 -6.34
C ALA A 88 3.43 -19.42 -7.20
N ALA A 89 2.71 -18.45 -7.77
CA ALA A 89 1.59 -18.69 -8.68
C ALA A 89 2.04 -19.47 -9.92
N ALA A 90 3.15 -19.04 -10.54
CA ALA A 90 3.75 -19.74 -11.67
C ALA A 90 4.15 -21.18 -11.29
N ALA A 91 4.86 -21.36 -10.17
CA ALA A 91 5.31 -22.68 -9.72
C ALA A 91 4.16 -23.62 -9.31
N ALA A 92 3.05 -23.07 -8.83
CA ALA A 92 1.86 -23.84 -8.44
C ALA A 92 0.83 -23.99 -9.57
N HIS A 93 1.05 -23.36 -10.73
CA HIS A 93 0.08 -23.24 -11.82
C HIS A 93 -1.27 -22.67 -11.37
N VAL A 94 -1.23 -21.69 -10.47
CA VAL A 94 -2.42 -20.98 -9.99
C VAL A 94 -2.54 -19.63 -10.69
N PRO A 95 -3.68 -19.31 -11.32
CA PRO A 95 -3.93 -17.99 -11.89
C PRO A 95 -3.66 -16.86 -10.88
N LEU A 96 -2.87 -15.87 -11.30
CA LEU A 96 -2.56 -14.68 -10.51
C LEU A 96 -3.21 -13.45 -11.13
N LEU A 97 -3.98 -12.75 -10.30
CA LEU A 97 -4.43 -11.38 -10.57
C LEU A 97 -3.74 -10.41 -9.63
N MET A 98 -3.23 -9.31 -10.17
CA MET A 98 -2.76 -8.18 -9.38
C MET A 98 -3.84 -7.10 -9.33
N LEU A 99 -4.41 -6.88 -8.15
CA LEU A 99 -5.37 -5.80 -7.92
C LEU A 99 -4.58 -4.51 -7.63
N ARG A 100 -4.57 -3.59 -8.60
CA ARG A 100 -3.78 -2.36 -8.59
C ARG A 100 -4.61 -1.17 -9.04
N ARG A 101 -5.13 -0.42 -8.05
CA ARG A 101 -5.76 0.88 -8.31
C ARG A 101 -4.81 1.83 -9.05
N PRO A 102 -5.31 2.74 -9.91
CA PRO A 102 -4.47 3.71 -10.63
C PRO A 102 -3.56 4.56 -9.73
N GLY A 103 -2.45 5.03 -10.30
CA GLY A 103 -1.58 6.08 -9.74
C GLY A 103 -2.32 7.40 -9.60
N TRP A 104 -1.87 8.26 -8.69
CA TRP A 104 -2.30 9.65 -8.75
C TRP A 104 -1.60 10.37 -9.91
N VAL A 105 -2.31 11.30 -10.54
CA VAL A 105 -1.79 12.14 -11.62
C VAL A 105 -1.78 13.60 -11.12
N PRO A 106 -0.67 14.34 -11.29
CA PRO A 106 -0.62 15.74 -10.89
C PRO A 106 -1.61 16.57 -11.72
N GLY A 107 -2.33 17.47 -11.06
CA GLY A 107 -3.22 18.44 -11.67
C GLY A 107 -2.61 19.84 -11.75
N ALA A 108 -3.40 20.80 -12.24
CA ALA A 108 -2.99 22.20 -12.24
C ALA A 108 -2.74 22.71 -10.80
N GLY A 109 -1.59 23.36 -10.58
CA GLY A 109 -1.16 23.88 -9.29
C GLY A 109 -0.43 22.88 -8.39
N ASP A 110 -0.30 21.61 -8.80
CA ASP A 110 0.55 20.65 -8.11
C ASP A 110 2.03 20.88 -8.44
N ASP A 111 2.88 20.98 -7.41
CA ASP A 111 4.34 21.01 -7.52
C ASP A 111 4.92 19.66 -7.09
N TRP A 112 4.98 18.70 -8.02
CA TRP A 112 5.39 17.33 -7.72
C TRP A 112 6.82 17.06 -8.17
N HIS A 113 7.61 16.49 -7.25
CA HIS A 113 8.96 16.00 -7.48
C HIS A 113 8.96 14.46 -7.44
N PRO A 114 8.87 13.79 -8.61
CA PRO A 114 8.87 12.33 -8.65
C PRO A 114 10.28 11.78 -8.38
N VAL A 115 10.37 10.78 -7.49
CA VAL A 115 11.62 10.09 -7.15
C VAL A 115 11.45 8.57 -7.20
N GLY A 116 12.52 7.82 -7.38
CA GLY A 116 12.52 6.35 -7.45
C GLY A 116 12.50 5.64 -6.10
N SER A 117 12.93 6.31 -5.02
CA SER A 117 13.12 5.68 -3.71
C SER A 117 12.98 6.66 -2.54
N LEU A 118 12.91 6.13 -1.31
CA LEU A 118 12.97 6.96 -0.09
C LEU A 118 14.36 7.60 0.10
N ALA A 119 15.42 6.98 -0.41
CA ALA A 119 16.77 7.55 -0.37
C ALA A 119 16.89 8.76 -1.31
N GLU A 120 16.34 8.66 -2.54
CA GLU A 120 16.25 9.81 -3.44
C GLU A 120 15.33 10.89 -2.87
N ALA A 121 14.21 10.52 -2.22
CA ALA A 121 13.36 11.46 -1.52
C ALA A 121 14.15 12.25 -0.48
N ALA A 122 14.91 11.55 0.38
CA ALA A 122 15.76 12.15 1.39
C ALA A 122 16.80 13.12 0.79
N GLY A 123 17.40 12.77 -0.35
CA GLY A 123 18.35 13.62 -1.07
C GLY A 123 17.75 14.92 -1.62
N ALA A 124 16.47 14.92 -1.99
CA ALA A 124 15.79 16.10 -2.53
C ALA A 124 15.39 17.13 -1.44
N LEU A 125 15.13 16.67 -0.21
CA LEU A 125 14.52 17.51 0.84
C LEU A 125 15.28 18.80 1.21
N PRO A 126 16.62 18.82 1.31
CA PRO A 126 17.32 20.04 1.73
C PRO A 126 17.11 21.24 0.81
N ALA A 127 16.79 21.00 -0.47
CA ALA A 127 16.49 22.06 -1.44
C ALA A 127 15.04 22.56 -1.37
N LEU A 128 14.13 21.78 -0.77
CA LEU A 128 12.69 22.03 -0.84
C LEU A 128 12.11 22.65 0.43
N GLY A 129 12.72 22.44 1.59
CA GLY A 129 12.19 22.97 2.84
C GLY A 129 12.95 22.53 4.08
N ARG A 130 12.42 22.89 5.26
CA ARG A 130 13.00 22.53 6.56
C ARG A 130 12.07 21.69 7.41
N ARG A 131 10.77 21.76 7.16
CA ARG A 131 9.71 21.08 7.92
C ARG A 131 8.95 20.12 7.02
N VAL A 132 9.24 18.84 7.19
CA VAL A 132 8.85 17.77 6.28
C VAL A 132 7.67 17.00 6.86
N PHE A 133 6.61 16.82 6.09
CA PHE A 133 5.53 15.89 6.45
C PHE A 133 5.75 14.54 5.77
N LEU A 134 6.15 13.53 6.53
CA LEU A 134 6.34 12.16 6.04
C LEU A 134 5.04 11.36 6.20
N THR A 135 4.49 10.93 5.07
CA THR A 135 3.26 10.11 5.00
C THR A 135 3.54 8.70 4.46
N THR A 136 4.80 8.25 4.55
CA THR A 136 5.30 7.00 3.95
C THR A 136 5.11 5.76 4.84
N GLY A 137 4.55 5.95 6.05
CA GLY A 137 4.40 4.93 7.10
C GLY A 137 5.73 4.57 7.78
N ARG A 138 5.69 3.77 8.85
CA ARG A 138 6.86 3.43 9.69
C ARG A 138 8.04 2.76 8.98
N MET A 139 7.86 2.24 7.77
CA MET A 139 8.89 1.49 7.06
C MET A 139 9.74 2.42 6.19
N GLY A 140 11.06 2.35 6.39
CA GLY A 140 12.05 3.09 5.61
C GLY A 140 12.46 4.45 6.20
N LEU A 141 12.17 4.72 7.48
CA LEU A 141 12.57 5.97 8.14
C LEU A 141 14.09 6.15 8.23
N ALA A 142 14.83 5.04 8.22
CA ALA A 142 16.29 5.03 8.19
C ALA A 142 16.87 5.93 7.08
N ALA A 143 16.19 6.04 5.93
CA ALA A 143 16.62 6.88 4.81
C ALA A 143 16.70 8.37 5.18
N PHE A 144 15.95 8.82 6.19
CA PHE A 144 15.90 10.21 6.63
C PHE A 144 16.72 10.46 7.90
N ALA A 145 17.29 9.41 8.52
CA ALA A 145 17.88 9.49 9.85
C ALA A 145 19.08 10.45 9.95
N GLY A 146 19.84 10.62 8.87
CA GLY A 146 21.00 11.53 8.81
C GLY A 146 20.67 12.99 8.45
N LEU A 147 19.40 13.37 8.35
CA LEU A 147 18.98 14.71 7.95
C LEU A 147 18.75 15.63 9.16
N ASP A 148 19.80 15.86 9.94
CA ASP A 148 19.74 16.60 11.23
C ASP A 148 19.32 18.07 11.08
N GLY A 149 19.51 18.65 9.90
CA GLY A 149 19.08 20.00 9.56
C GLY A 149 17.57 20.14 9.31
N LEU A 150 16.82 19.03 9.23
CA LEU A 150 15.39 18.99 8.92
C LEU A 150 14.56 18.55 10.13
N TRP A 151 13.32 19.03 10.21
CA TRP A 151 12.34 18.62 11.22
C TRP A 151 11.23 17.83 10.53
N PHE A 152 10.79 16.74 11.15
CA PHE A 152 9.86 15.79 10.53
C PHE A 152 8.57 15.66 11.34
N LEU A 153 7.42 15.87 10.70
CA LEU A 153 6.15 15.32 11.15
C LEU A 153 6.00 13.94 10.50
N MET A 154 5.99 12.88 11.28
CA MET A 154 5.88 11.51 10.79
C MET A 154 4.51 10.93 11.11
N ARG A 155 3.70 10.65 10.10
CA ARG A 155 2.42 9.96 10.31
C ARG A 155 2.54 8.45 10.09
N SER A 156 2.17 7.68 11.12
CA SER A 156 2.19 6.22 11.09
C SER A 156 1.01 5.63 11.87
N VAL A 157 0.60 4.41 11.54
CA VAL A 157 -0.42 3.68 12.30
C VAL A 157 0.13 3.17 13.64
N ASP A 158 1.34 2.61 13.61
CA ASP A 158 2.07 2.15 14.79
C ASP A 158 3.38 2.94 14.88
N ALA A 159 3.92 3.08 16.09
CA ALA A 159 5.17 3.80 16.32
C ALA A 159 6.32 3.23 15.46
N PRO A 160 7.19 4.09 14.89
CA PRO A 160 8.37 3.64 14.18
C PRO A 160 9.44 3.15 15.16
N GLU A 161 10.29 2.24 14.67
CA GLU A 161 11.49 1.80 15.37
C GLU A 161 12.72 2.53 14.79
N PRO A 162 13.77 2.76 15.59
CA PRO A 162 14.99 3.36 15.10
C PRO A 162 15.69 2.47 14.05
N PRO A 163 16.51 3.06 13.15
CA PRO A 163 16.87 4.47 13.10
C PRO A 163 15.81 5.35 12.42
N TYR A 164 15.59 6.53 12.99
CA TYR A 164 14.69 7.58 12.49
C TYR A 164 15.33 8.97 12.72
N PRO A 165 14.84 10.05 12.10
CA PRO A 165 15.41 11.39 12.26
C PRO A 165 15.44 11.88 13.71
N ALA A 166 16.51 12.56 14.11
CA ALA A 166 16.67 13.07 15.47
C ALA A 166 15.61 14.13 15.85
N ARG A 167 15.14 14.92 14.88
CA ARG A 167 14.13 15.98 15.09
C ARG A 167 12.80 15.58 14.46
N MET A 168 12.00 14.82 15.20
CA MET A 168 10.76 14.26 14.69
C MET A 168 9.63 14.34 15.72
N GLU A 169 8.42 14.60 15.25
CA GLU A 169 7.17 14.36 15.97
C GLU A 169 6.41 13.22 15.29
N THR A 170 5.90 12.27 16.07
CA THR A 170 5.13 11.13 15.54
C THR A 170 3.64 11.37 15.74
N LEU A 171 2.90 11.41 14.63
CA LEU A 171 1.44 11.39 14.61
C LEU A 171 0.96 9.95 14.42
N LEU A 172 0.44 9.35 15.49
CA LEU A 172 -0.19 8.03 15.44
C LEU A 172 -1.62 8.18 14.96
N ASP A 173 -1.86 7.83 13.69
CA ASP A 173 -3.14 8.03 13.04
C ASP A 173 -3.40 6.98 11.96
N ARG A 174 -4.68 6.69 11.71
CA ARG A 174 -5.14 5.72 10.74
C ARG A 174 -6.31 6.31 9.96
N GLY A 175 -6.14 6.37 8.64
CA GLY A 175 -7.17 6.90 7.75
C GLY A 175 -8.48 6.09 7.72
N PRO A 176 -9.47 6.55 6.94
CA PRO A 176 -9.35 7.58 5.90
C PRO A 176 -9.09 8.98 6.48
N PHE A 177 -8.32 9.79 5.77
CA PHE A 177 -8.01 11.17 6.18
C PHE A 177 -8.96 12.16 5.50
N THR A 178 -9.21 13.31 6.11
CA THR A 178 -10.07 14.36 5.57
C THR A 178 -9.23 15.54 5.07
N LEU A 179 -9.74 16.28 4.08
CA LEU A 179 -9.04 17.47 3.56
C LEU A 179 -8.82 18.53 4.65
N GLU A 180 -9.83 18.80 5.48
CA GLU A 180 -9.70 19.71 6.62
C GLU A 180 -8.61 19.26 7.60
N GLY A 181 -8.52 17.96 7.89
CA GLY A 181 -7.48 17.43 8.77
C GLY A 181 -6.07 17.65 8.20
N GLU A 182 -5.89 17.43 6.90
CA GLU A 182 -4.59 17.67 6.24
C GLU A 182 -4.24 19.15 6.20
N ARG A 183 -5.21 20.04 5.91
CA ARG A 183 -5.04 21.49 5.96
C ARG A 183 -4.55 21.94 7.33
N GLU A 184 -5.22 21.45 8.38
CA GLU A 184 -4.85 21.79 9.76
C GLU A 184 -3.46 21.29 10.12
N LEU A 185 -3.09 20.06 9.74
CA LEU A 185 -1.74 19.53 9.99
C LEU A 185 -0.66 20.37 9.28
N ILE A 186 -0.86 20.69 8.01
CA ILE A 186 0.08 21.52 7.23
C ILE A 186 0.24 22.89 7.88
N ARG A 187 -0.87 23.54 8.24
CA ARG A 187 -0.87 24.88 8.87
C ARG A 187 -0.25 24.87 10.26
N ARG A 188 -0.70 23.98 11.15
CA ARG A 188 -0.26 23.88 12.55
C ARG A 188 1.22 23.58 12.65
N HIS A 189 1.71 22.64 11.85
CA HIS A 189 3.11 22.24 11.87
C HIS A 189 3.99 23.05 10.92
N ARG A 190 3.43 24.04 10.19
CA ARG A 190 4.15 24.87 9.22
C ARG A 190 4.96 23.99 8.25
N VAL A 191 4.28 23.04 7.63
CA VAL A 191 4.91 22.08 6.72
C VAL A 191 5.39 22.83 5.47
N ASP A 192 6.65 22.62 5.09
CA ASP A 192 7.25 23.19 3.89
C ASP A 192 7.24 22.21 2.71
N VAL A 193 7.23 20.90 2.99
CA VAL A 193 7.28 19.85 1.96
C VAL A 193 6.57 18.59 2.43
N LEU A 194 5.77 18.00 1.54
CA LEU A 194 5.12 16.71 1.77
C LEU A 194 5.93 15.60 1.09
N VAL A 195 6.18 14.50 1.79
CA VAL A 195 6.72 13.26 1.19
C VAL A 195 5.67 12.18 1.24
N THR A 196 5.43 11.55 0.09
CA THR A 196 4.49 10.44 0.00
C THR A 196 4.93 9.37 -0.98
N LYS A 197 4.35 8.19 -0.81
CA LYS A 197 4.40 7.10 -1.80
C LYS A 197 3.19 7.25 -2.70
N ASP A 198 3.35 7.09 -4.01
CA ASP A 198 2.20 6.98 -4.94
C ASP A 198 1.40 5.71 -4.65
N SER A 199 0.61 5.79 -3.59
CA SER A 199 -0.18 4.69 -3.08
C SER A 199 -1.46 4.57 -3.90
N GLY A 200 -1.88 5.62 -4.61
CA GLY A 200 -3.19 5.75 -5.23
C GLY A 200 -4.33 5.78 -4.22
N GLY A 201 -5.56 5.77 -4.74
CA GLY A 201 -6.78 5.65 -3.96
C GLY A 201 -7.22 6.94 -3.25
N ALA A 202 -8.53 7.09 -3.09
CA ALA A 202 -9.14 8.30 -2.54
C ALA A 202 -8.86 8.50 -1.04
N ALA A 203 -8.74 7.42 -0.26
CA ALA A 203 -8.64 7.48 1.21
C ALA A 203 -7.40 8.22 1.74
N THR A 204 -6.35 8.34 0.94
CA THR A 204 -5.12 9.08 1.32
C THR A 204 -4.82 10.24 0.39
N ALA A 205 -5.62 10.48 -0.64
CA ALA A 205 -5.45 11.60 -1.58
C ALA A 205 -5.57 13.01 -0.94
N PRO A 206 -6.35 13.25 0.15
CA PRO A 206 -6.57 14.60 0.67
C PRO A 206 -5.32 15.41 0.97
N LYS A 207 -4.21 14.75 1.33
CA LYS A 207 -2.92 15.41 1.61
C LYS A 207 -2.33 16.10 0.38
N LEU A 208 -2.59 15.58 -0.82
CA LEU A 208 -2.13 16.15 -2.08
C LEU A 208 -2.89 17.43 -2.39
N THR A 209 -4.22 17.40 -2.20
CA THR A 209 -5.05 18.61 -2.33
C THR A 209 -4.65 19.67 -1.31
N ALA A 210 -4.42 19.30 -0.04
CA ALA A 210 -3.98 20.25 0.98
C ALA A 210 -2.58 20.83 0.67
N ALA A 211 -1.66 20.02 0.15
CA ALA A 211 -0.34 20.49 -0.27
C ALA A 211 -0.42 21.51 -1.41
N ARG A 212 -1.23 21.21 -2.43
CA ARG A 212 -1.52 22.11 -3.56
C ARG A 212 -2.11 23.45 -3.10
N GLU A 213 -3.07 23.42 -2.19
CA GLU A 213 -3.69 24.65 -1.66
C GLU A 213 -2.73 25.48 -0.80
N ALA A 214 -1.81 24.82 -0.10
CA ALA A 214 -0.75 25.47 0.65
C ALA A 214 0.43 25.93 -0.25
N GLY A 215 0.44 25.56 -1.53
CA GLY A 215 1.53 25.86 -2.46
C GLY A 215 2.86 25.21 -2.07
N ILE A 216 2.84 24.05 -1.41
CA ILE A 216 4.05 23.35 -0.97
C ILE A 216 4.43 22.21 -1.92
N PRO A 217 5.73 21.97 -2.15
CA PRO A 217 6.20 20.86 -2.97
C PRO A 217 5.82 19.49 -2.38
N VAL A 218 5.56 18.54 -3.27
CA VAL A 218 5.28 17.15 -2.93
C VAL A 218 6.34 16.24 -3.55
N VAL A 219 7.16 15.62 -2.71
CA VAL A 219 8.06 14.54 -3.15
C VAL A 219 7.26 13.24 -3.22
N VAL A 220 7.07 12.73 -4.44
CA VAL A 220 6.29 11.52 -4.70
C VAL A 220 7.22 10.37 -5.07
N VAL A 221 7.34 9.41 -4.16
CA VAL A 221 8.05 8.16 -4.46
C VAL A 221 7.18 7.35 -5.42
N ARG A 222 7.74 7.04 -6.60
CA ARG A 222 7.10 6.24 -7.63
C ARG A 222 6.95 4.79 -7.19
N ARG A 223 5.92 4.13 -7.72
CA ARG A 223 5.67 2.71 -7.47
C ARG A 223 6.83 1.86 -8.01
N PRO A 224 7.20 0.77 -7.32
CA PRO A 224 8.11 -0.21 -7.90
C PRO A 224 7.46 -0.83 -9.16
N PRO A 225 8.29 -1.33 -10.10
CA PRO A 225 7.79 -2.03 -11.27
C PRO A 225 6.98 -3.27 -10.87
N VAL A 226 5.96 -3.58 -11.66
CA VAL A 226 5.11 -4.75 -11.46
C VAL A 226 5.80 -5.96 -12.09
N PRO A 227 5.94 -7.11 -11.40
CA PRO A 227 6.49 -8.32 -12.00
C PRO A 227 5.67 -8.76 -13.21
N GLU A 228 6.34 -9.27 -14.25
CA GLU A 228 5.69 -9.78 -15.45
C GLU A 228 4.82 -11.02 -15.15
N GLY A 229 3.80 -11.25 -15.99
CA GLY A 229 3.05 -12.52 -16.04
C GLY A 229 1.70 -12.58 -15.29
N GLY A 230 1.25 -11.50 -14.64
CA GLY A 230 -0.08 -11.43 -14.01
C GLY A 230 -1.06 -10.52 -14.76
N ALA A 231 -2.33 -10.92 -14.83
CA ALA A 231 -3.39 -9.99 -15.23
C ALA A 231 -3.48 -8.85 -14.19
N VAL A 232 -3.89 -7.66 -14.61
CA VAL A 232 -4.04 -6.50 -13.73
C VAL A 232 -5.49 -6.03 -13.75
N ALA A 233 -6.06 -5.85 -12.56
CA ALA A 233 -7.36 -5.22 -12.37
C ALA A 233 -7.19 -3.87 -11.64
N GLY A 234 -7.87 -2.84 -12.10
CA GLY A 234 -7.90 -1.50 -11.50
C GLY A 234 -8.80 -1.39 -10.28
N SER A 235 -9.77 -2.30 -10.12
CA SER A 235 -10.81 -2.25 -9.10
C SER A 235 -11.19 -3.63 -8.55
N PRO A 236 -11.73 -3.71 -7.31
CA PRO A 236 -12.31 -4.95 -6.78
C PRO A 236 -13.39 -5.56 -7.67
N GLU A 237 -14.16 -4.72 -8.36
CA GLU A 237 -15.22 -5.13 -9.29
C GLU A 237 -14.64 -5.79 -10.54
N GLU A 238 -13.58 -5.24 -11.14
CA GLU A 238 -12.85 -5.88 -12.24
C GLU A 238 -12.19 -7.20 -11.79
N ALA A 239 -11.70 -7.25 -10.56
CA ALA A 239 -11.12 -8.49 -10.02
C ALA A 239 -12.16 -9.59 -9.82
N LEU A 240 -13.39 -9.23 -9.43
CA LEU A 240 -14.51 -10.16 -9.37
C LEU A 240 -14.87 -10.68 -10.76
N ALA A 241 -14.98 -9.79 -11.76
CA ALA A 241 -15.27 -10.17 -13.14
C ALA A 241 -14.19 -11.12 -13.71
N TRP A 242 -12.91 -10.82 -13.44
CA TRP A 242 -11.81 -11.69 -13.85
C TRP A 242 -11.91 -13.09 -13.26
N LEU A 243 -12.39 -13.23 -12.02
CA LEU A 243 -12.61 -14.54 -11.39
C LEU A 243 -13.78 -15.31 -12.00
N THR A 244 -14.88 -14.62 -12.35
CA THR A 244 -16.07 -15.26 -12.93
C THR A 244 -15.84 -15.71 -14.36
N ASP A 245 -14.94 -15.05 -15.08
CA ASP A 245 -14.58 -15.39 -16.46
C ASP A 245 -13.55 -16.53 -16.56
N GLN A 246 -12.99 -16.99 -15.43
CA GLN A 246 -12.12 -18.16 -15.45
C GLN A 246 -12.93 -19.41 -15.82
N PRO A 247 -12.48 -20.21 -16.81
CA PRO A 247 -13.16 -21.45 -17.16
C PRO A 247 -13.25 -22.35 -15.93
N SER A 248 -14.44 -22.92 -15.73
CA SER A 248 -14.66 -23.93 -14.69
C SER A 248 -13.84 -25.17 -15.07
N GLY A 249 -12.62 -25.28 -14.54
CA GLY A 249 -11.79 -26.47 -14.62
C GLY A 249 -12.39 -27.63 -13.83
#